data_AF-A0A2J6I1E8-F1
#
_entry.id   AF-A0A2J6I1E8-F1
#
_cell.length_a   1.000
_cell.length_b   1.000
_cell.length_c   1.000
_cell.angle_alpha   90.00
_cell.angle_beta   90.00
_cell.angle_gamma   90.00
#
_symmetry.space_group_name_H-M   'P 1'
#
loop_
_entity.id
_entity.type
_entity.pdbx_description
1 polymer ?
#
loop_
_entity_poly.entity_id
_entity_poly.type
_entity_poly.pdbx_seq_one_letter_code
_entity_poly.pdbx_strand_id
1 'polypeptide(L)'
;MTPSQFHHPKHNEWAAFVNNHPFGSPFQHPDCYELFLNYGKIKPALFLHFDCDDYIDGVLTAYPCSFLPSRSFFPYGLIAVNGPLAGNSSAPNEEIHRIQHNLVNSLNELKTIKRPIIELRQMNGLSLSGSEAEQSSKYLNLIKNISTPDLVLYNMSGTRRRCIKKVIRDGFITDIVQNEAELQCFLKLLRKQYRRLRKPYISPEVLKGIAATSGMQNSFRVVVTKKNNMVSGGAVLGFSKDTCYEWYIVSDRAIKNS
;
A
#
# COMPACT_ATOMS: atom_id res chain seq x y z
N MET A 1 0.55 26.00 4.94
CA MET A 1 -0.88 25.60 5.00
C MET A 1 -0.91 24.11 5.21
N THR A 2 -1.36 23.64 6.37
CA THR A 2 -1.74 22.24 6.58
C THR A 2 -2.86 21.93 5.60
N PRO A 3 -2.80 20.83 4.82
CA PRO A 3 -3.91 20.42 4.00
C PRO A 3 -5.15 20.29 4.90
N SER A 4 -6.25 20.95 4.55
CA SER A 4 -7.54 20.68 5.21
C SER A 4 -7.80 19.19 5.02
N GLN A 5 -7.88 18.43 6.11
CA GLN A 5 -8.12 16.99 6.05
C GLN A 5 -9.54 16.77 5.53
N PHE A 6 -9.64 16.35 4.27
CA PHE A 6 -10.92 15.90 3.73
C PHE A 6 -11.27 14.57 4.38
N HIS A 7 -12.49 14.49 4.92
CA HIS A 7 -13.08 13.24 5.37
C HIS A 7 -14.31 12.88 4.54
N HIS A 8 -14.38 11.62 4.10
CA HIS A 8 -15.60 11.12 3.44
C HIS A 8 -16.77 11.12 4.44
N PRO A 9 -18.01 11.50 4.05
CA PRO A 9 -19.15 11.56 4.97
C PRO A 9 -19.43 10.24 5.73
N LYS A 10 -19.18 9.11 5.07
CA LYS A 10 -19.31 7.75 5.65
C LYS A 10 -17.96 7.16 6.11
N HIS A 11 -16.98 7.99 6.48
CA HIS A 11 -15.61 7.54 6.85
C HIS A 11 -15.61 6.45 7.91
N ASN A 12 -16.32 6.67 9.03
CA ASN A 12 -16.33 5.72 10.15
C ASN A 12 -16.98 4.38 9.76
N GLU A 13 -18.04 4.42 8.97
CA GLU A 13 -18.75 3.22 8.49
C GLU A 13 -17.88 2.41 7.53
N TRP A 14 -17.22 3.10 6.59
CA TRP A 14 -16.26 2.47 5.68
C TRP A 14 -15.07 1.88 6.45
N ALA A 15 -14.49 2.62 7.39
CA ALA A 15 -13.42 2.12 8.25
C ALA A 15 -13.87 0.86 9.01
N ALA A 16 -15.08 0.86 9.57
CA ALA A 16 -15.64 -0.30 10.27
C ALA A 16 -15.81 -1.50 9.33
N PHE A 17 -16.35 -1.30 8.12
CA PHE A 17 -16.48 -2.36 7.12
C PHE A 17 -15.12 -3.00 6.82
N VAL A 18 -14.10 -2.20 6.48
CA VAL A 18 -12.76 -2.70 6.15
C VAL A 18 -12.11 -3.38 7.34
N ASN A 19 -12.21 -2.80 8.54
CA ASN A 19 -11.60 -3.35 9.75
C ASN A 19 -12.27 -4.64 10.20
N ASN A 20 -13.54 -4.87 9.88
CA ASN A 20 -14.23 -6.11 10.23
C ASN A 20 -14.12 -7.17 9.11
N HIS A 21 -13.98 -6.76 7.85
CA HIS A 21 -13.92 -7.68 6.71
C HIS A 21 -12.71 -8.66 6.80
N PRO A 22 -12.88 -9.99 6.60
CA PRO A 22 -11.80 -10.97 6.75
C PRO A 22 -10.54 -10.65 5.94
N PHE A 23 -10.73 -10.05 4.77
CA PHE A 23 -9.66 -9.66 3.85
C PHE A 23 -9.34 -8.15 3.86
N GLY A 24 -9.79 -7.45 4.90
CA GLY A 24 -9.55 -6.03 5.12
C GLY A 24 -8.07 -5.67 5.05
N SER A 25 -7.75 -4.61 4.31
CA SER A 25 -6.37 -4.20 4.06
C SER A 25 -6.21 -2.69 4.20
N PRO A 26 -5.00 -2.19 4.51
CA PRO A 26 -4.79 -0.75 4.65
C PRO A 26 -5.04 -0.02 3.33
N PHE A 27 -4.91 -0.72 2.20
CA PHE A 27 -5.16 -0.18 0.87
C PHE A 27 -6.65 0.00 0.56
N GLN A 28 -7.56 -0.65 1.27
CA GLN A 28 -9.00 -0.45 1.08
C GLN A 28 -9.59 0.45 2.17
N HIS A 29 -8.79 0.84 3.18
CA HIS A 29 -9.21 1.70 4.28
C HIS A 29 -9.37 3.16 3.84
N PRO A 30 -10.35 3.92 4.37
CA PRO A 30 -10.55 5.33 4.02
C PRO A 30 -9.30 6.19 4.24
N ASP A 31 -8.54 5.98 5.30
CA ASP A 31 -7.29 6.72 5.57
C ASP A 31 -6.30 6.67 4.39
N CYS A 32 -6.22 5.54 3.68
CA CYS A 32 -5.36 5.44 2.49
C CYS A 32 -5.94 6.26 1.33
N TYR A 33 -7.25 6.22 1.13
CA TYR A 33 -7.92 7.07 0.14
C TYR A 33 -7.67 8.57 0.42
N GLU A 34 -7.86 9.00 1.66
CA GLU A 34 -7.66 10.38 2.09
C GLU A 34 -6.20 10.81 1.95
N LEU A 35 -5.25 9.92 2.26
CA LEU A 35 -3.84 10.18 2.02
C LEU A 35 -3.57 10.53 0.55
N PHE A 36 -4.11 9.73 -0.39
CA PHE A 36 -3.95 10.02 -1.81
C PHE A 36 -4.74 11.25 -2.26
N LEU A 37 -5.89 11.53 -1.67
CA LEU A 37 -6.69 12.70 -1.99
C LEU A 37 -6.01 14.00 -1.53
N ASN A 38 -5.45 14.00 -0.32
CA ASN A 38 -4.86 15.18 0.31
C ASN A 38 -3.43 15.46 -0.16
N TYR A 39 -2.67 14.41 -0.48
CA TYR A 39 -1.24 14.54 -0.84
C TYR A 39 -0.94 14.17 -2.29
N GLY A 40 -1.81 13.41 -2.96
CA GLY A 40 -1.64 13.05 -4.36
C GLY A 40 -2.03 14.18 -5.31
N LYS A 41 -1.37 14.24 -6.47
CA LYS A 41 -1.74 15.17 -7.56
C LYS A 41 -2.89 14.66 -8.43
N ILE A 42 -3.23 13.39 -8.27
CA ILE A 42 -4.21 12.68 -9.06
C ILE A 42 -5.18 12.05 -8.08
N LYS A 43 -6.47 12.28 -8.30
CA LYS A 43 -7.52 11.76 -7.43
C LYS A 43 -7.56 10.22 -7.51
N PRO A 44 -7.56 9.50 -6.37
CA PRO A 44 -7.83 8.06 -6.35
C PRO A 44 -9.28 7.76 -6.73
N ALA A 45 -9.54 6.55 -7.20
CA ALA A 45 -10.90 6.06 -7.44
C ALA A 45 -11.45 5.41 -6.16
N LEU A 46 -12.75 5.60 -5.93
CA LEU A 46 -13.51 5.00 -4.84
C LEU A 46 -14.87 4.58 -5.40
N PHE A 47 -15.22 3.33 -5.16
CA PHE A 47 -16.54 2.78 -5.41
C PHE A 47 -17.04 2.13 -4.12
N LEU A 48 -18.26 2.46 -3.74
CA LEU A 48 -18.96 1.89 -2.60
C LEU A 48 -20.22 1.20 -3.11
N HIS A 49 -20.51 0.03 -2.56
CA HIS A 49 -21.80 -0.63 -2.66
C HIS A 49 -22.51 -0.49 -1.32
N PHE A 50 -23.83 -0.31 -1.38
CA PHE A 50 -24.69 -0.17 -0.22
C PHE A 50 -25.77 -1.25 -0.29
N ASP A 51 -26.06 -1.86 0.86
CA ASP A 51 -27.17 -2.81 0.99
C ASP A 51 -28.53 -2.09 1.02
N CYS A 52 -29.62 -2.84 1.25
CA CYS A 52 -30.96 -2.26 1.30
C CYS A 52 -31.20 -1.32 2.49
N ASP A 53 -30.34 -1.37 3.51
CA ASP A 53 -30.43 -0.58 4.74
C ASP A 53 -29.44 0.61 4.73
N ASP A 54 -28.83 0.91 3.57
CA ASP A 54 -27.82 1.97 3.37
C ASP A 54 -26.50 1.75 4.12
N TYR A 55 -26.18 0.50 4.45
CA TYR A 55 -24.87 0.12 4.99
C TYR A 55 -23.91 -0.28 3.88
N ILE A 56 -22.64 0.12 4.04
CA ILE A 56 -21.56 -0.31 3.16
C ILE A 56 -21.33 -1.81 3.33
N ASP A 57 -21.58 -2.55 2.26
CA ASP A 57 -21.32 -3.98 2.11
C ASP A 57 -20.33 -4.27 0.96
N GLY A 58 -19.81 -3.24 0.30
CA GLY A 58 -18.75 -3.40 -0.69
C GLY A 58 -17.89 -2.15 -0.86
N VAL A 59 -16.58 -2.34 -1.05
CA VAL A 59 -15.65 -1.25 -1.39
C VAL A 59 -14.60 -1.67 -2.41
N LEU A 60 -14.28 -0.73 -3.29
CA LEU A 60 -13.12 -0.79 -4.16
C LEU A 60 -12.45 0.58 -4.26
N THR A 61 -11.22 0.67 -3.75
CA THR A 61 -10.32 1.79 -4.02
C THR A 61 -9.24 1.42 -5.03
N ALA A 62 -8.89 2.36 -5.90
CA ALA A 62 -7.77 2.24 -6.81
C ALA A 62 -6.92 3.51 -6.84
N TYR A 63 -5.60 3.32 -6.85
CA TYR A 63 -4.63 4.40 -6.66
C TYR A 63 -3.83 4.68 -7.93
N PRO A 64 -3.58 5.97 -8.25
CA PRO A 64 -2.81 6.34 -9.42
C PRO A 64 -1.32 5.98 -9.23
N CYS A 65 -0.74 5.34 -10.24
CA CYS A 65 0.67 4.98 -10.27
C CYS A 65 1.29 5.34 -11.63
N SER A 66 2.48 5.95 -11.62
CA SER A 66 3.15 6.41 -12.84
C SER A 66 4.66 6.26 -12.77
N PHE A 67 5.30 6.25 -13.94
CA PHE A 67 6.76 6.38 -14.08
C PHE A 67 7.24 7.82 -13.77
N LEU A 68 6.35 8.79 -13.95
CA LEU A 68 6.57 10.22 -13.68
C LEU A 68 5.47 10.75 -12.74
N PRO A 69 5.39 10.23 -11.49
CA PRO A 69 4.26 10.49 -10.60
C PRO A 69 4.14 11.95 -10.16
N SER A 70 5.17 12.78 -10.38
CA SER A 70 5.13 14.21 -10.13
C SER A 70 4.45 15.03 -11.24
N ARG A 71 4.08 14.44 -12.38
CA ARG A 71 3.44 15.10 -13.53
C ARG A 71 2.02 14.58 -13.76
N SER A 72 1.01 15.34 -13.35
CA SER A 72 -0.42 14.98 -13.45
C SER A 72 -0.96 14.83 -14.88
N PHE A 73 -0.27 15.39 -15.88
CA PHE A 73 -0.66 15.30 -17.29
C PHE A 73 -0.18 14.02 -18.00
N PHE A 74 0.74 13.26 -17.39
CA PHE A 74 1.20 12.00 -17.99
C PHE A 74 0.20 10.88 -17.76
N PRO A 75 0.07 9.93 -18.70
CA PRO A 75 -0.70 8.72 -18.46
C PRO A 75 -0.26 8.01 -17.18
N TYR A 76 -1.23 7.46 -16.46
CA TYR A 76 -1.02 6.71 -15.23
C TYR A 76 -1.89 5.45 -15.22
N GLY A 77 -1.45 4.43 -14.49
CA GLY A 77 -2.29 3.28 -14.19
C GLY A 77 -3.12 3.53 -12.92
N LEU A 78 -4.27 2.88 -12.81
CA LEU A 78 -4.98 2.73 -11.55
C LEU A 78 -4.73 1.34 -11.01
N ILE A 79 -4.25 1.25 -9.76
CA ILE A 79 -3.94 -0.03 -9.11
C ILE A 79 -4.82 -0.17 -7.88
N ALA A 80 -5.72 -1.15 -7.88
CA ALA A 80 -6.44 -1.57 -6.69
C ALA A 80 -5.66 -2.71 -6.02
N VAL A 81 -5.39 -2.59 -4.72
CA VAL A 81 -4.65 -3.60 -3.95
C VAL A 81 -5.60 -4.21 -2.92
N ASN A 82 -5.68 -5.54 -2.89
CA ASN A 82 -6.53 -6.34 -2.01
C ASN A 82 -8.02 -5.93 -2.05
N GLY A 83 -8.51 -5.53 -3.23
CA GLY A 83 -9.91 -5.19 -3.47
C GLY A 83 -10.38 -5.74 -4.84
N PRO A 84 -11.69 -5.82 -5.09
CA PRO A 84 -12.79 -5.37 -4.24
C PRO A 84 -12.97 -6.19 -2.95
N LEU A 85 -13.47 -5.55 -1.91
CA LEU A 85 -14.04 -6.21 -0.73
C LEU A 85 -15.56 -6.18 -0.88
N ALA A 86 -16.23 -7.27 -0.55
CA ALA A 86 -17.68 -7.39 -0.73
C ALA A 86 -18.28 -8.42 0.23
N GLY A 87 -19.51 -8.13 0.64
CA GLY A 87 -20.29 -8.93 1.55
C GLY A 87 -19.88 -8.78 3.02
N ASN A 88 -20.80 -9.20 3.87
CA ASN A 88 -20.52 -9.57 5.25
C ASN A 88 -20.29 -11.08 5.32
N SER A 89 -19.83 -11.59 6.47
CA SER A 89 -19.50 -13.01 6.68
C SER A 89 -20.67 -13.97 6.45
N SER A 90 -21.90 -13.46 6.34
CA SER A 90 -23.16 -14.20 6.18
C SER A 90 -23.76 -14.13 4.78
N ALA A 91 -23.25 -13.29 3.89
CA ALA A 91 -23.82 -13.11 2.55
C ALA A 91 -23.61 -14.36 1.66
N PRO A 92 -24.59 -14.76 0.84
CA PRO A 92 -24.41 -15.83 -0.14
C PRO A 92 -23.29 -15.51 -1.12
N ASN A 93 -22.48 -16.50 -1.50
CA ASN A 93 -21.34 -16.31 -2.42
C ASN A 93 -21.75 -15.64 -3.75
N GLU A 94 -22.93 -15.95 -4.28
CA GLU A 94 -23.44 -15.35 -5.52
C GLU A 94 -23.62 -13.83 -5.41
N GLU A 95 -24.12 -13.36 -4.27
CA GLU A 95 -24.27 -11.94 -4.00
C GLU A 95 -22.91 -11.25 -3.84
N ILE A 96 -21.98 -11.88 -3.11
CA ILE A 96 -20.60 -11.39 -2.99
C ILE A 96 -19.97 -11.24 -4.39
N HIS A 97 -20.09 -12.24 -5.25
CA HIS A 97 -19.57 -12.19 -6.61
C HIS A 97 -20.23 -11.10 -7.45
N ARG A 98 -21.55 -10.92 -7.34
CA ARG A 98 -22.27 -9.83 -8.03
C ARG A 98 -21.76 -8.45 -7.62
N ILE A 99 -21.59 -8.21 -6.31
CA ILE A 99 -21.07 -6.94 -5.78
C ILE A 99 -19.64 -6.71 -6.30
N GLN A 100 -18.76 -7.71 -6.20
CA GLN A 100 -17.37 -7.61 -6.70
C GLN A 100 -17.32 -7.30 -8.19
N HIS A 101 -18.15 -7.97 -8.98
CA HIS A 101 -18.25 -7.76 -10.42
C HIS A 101 -18.68 -6.33 -10.75
N ASN A 102 -19.72 -5.83 -10.08
CA ASN A 102 -20.21 -4.47 -10.29
C ASN A 102 -19.14 -3.42 -9.95
N LEU A 103 -18.46 -3.57 -8.81
CA LEU A 103 -17.37 -2.66 -8.40
C LEU A 103 -16.22 -2.64 -9.43
N VAL A 104 -15.81 -3.82 -9.92
CA VAL A 104 -14.74 -3.94 -10.91
C VAL A 104 -15.15 -3.32 -12.25
N ASN A 105 -16.39 -3.52 -12.69
CA ASN A 105 -16.89 -2.91 -13.91
C ASN A 105 -16.93 -1.38 -13.83
N SER A 106 -17.39 -0.83 -12.71
CA SER A 106 -17.33 0.62 -12.48
C SER A 106 -15.90 1.17 -12.50
N LEU A 107 -14.93 0.40 -12.00
CA LEU A 107 -13.51 0.78 -12.13
C LEU A 107 -13.05 0.74 -13.59
N ASN A 108 -13.40 -0.31 -14.34
CA ASN A 108 -13.04 -0.49 -15.74
C ASN A 108 -13.58 0.62 -16.65
N GLU A 109 -14.75 1.18 -16.34
CA GLU A 109 -15.31 2.36 -17.02
C GLU A 109 -14.41 3.61 -16.93
N LEU A 110 -13.47 3.65 -15.98
CA LEU A 110 -12.49 4.74 -15.88
C LEU A 110 -11.31 4.62 -16.87
N LYS A 111 -11.22 3.53 -17.65
CA LYS A 111 -10.16 3.30 -18.64
C LYS A 111 -10.27 4.38 -19.73
N THR A 112 -9.19 5.13 -19.92
CA THR A 112 -9.11 6.21 -20.93
C THR A 112 -7.69 6.27 -21.50
N ILE A 113 -7.46 7.09 -22.53
CA ILE A 113 -6.10 7.33 -23.05
C ILE A 113 -5.16 7.88 -21.94
N LYS A 114 -5.69 8.65 -20.99
CA LYS A 114 -4.93 9.16 -19.82
C LYS A 114 -4.79 8.12 -18.71
N ARG A 115 -5.60 7.05 -18.73
CA ARG A 115 -5.63 5.95 -17.76
C ARG A 115 -5.64 4.60 -18.49
N PRO A 116 -4.56 4.27 -19.23
CA PRO A 116 -4.59 3.15 -20.15
C PRO A 116 -4.59 1.79 -19.45
N ILE A 117 -4.20 1.76 -18.16
CA ILE A 117 -3.99 0.52 -17.40
C ILE A 117 -4.79 0.58 -16.11
N ILE A 118 -5.56 -0.47 -15.86
CA ILE A 118 -6.20 -0.77 -14.59
C ILE A 118 -5.66 -2.12 -14.14
N GLU A 119 -5.20 -2.21 -12.90
CA GLU A 119 -4.62 -3.42 -12.34
C GLU A 119 -5.28 -3.75 -10.99
N LEU A 120 -5.74 -4.99 -10.85
CA LEU A 120 -6.21 -5.55 -9.58
C LEU A 120 -5.10 -6.44 -9.02
N ARG A 121 -4.62 -6.16 -7.80
CA ARG A 121 -3.58 -6.94 -7.13
C ARG A 121 -4.13 -7.60 -5.89
N GLN A 122 -4.29 -8.91 -5.92
CA GLN A 122 -4.71 -9.70 -4.76
C GLN A 122 -3.50 -10.33 -4.08
N MET A 123 -3.16 -9.84 -2.89
CA MET A 123 -2.06 -10.37 -2.06
C MET A 123 -2.56 -11.25 -0.91
N ASN A 124 -3.86 -11.21 -0.62
CA ASN A 124 -4.53 -11.95 0.45
C ASN A 124 -4.93 -13.39 0.06
N GLY A 125 -4.59 -13.84 -1.15
CA GLY A 125 -4.91 -15.18 -1.64
C GLY A 125 -6.34 -15.32 -2.20
N LEU A 126 -7.16 -14.26 -2.18
CA LEU A 126 -8.42 -14.24 -2.89
C LEU A 126 -8.16 -14.28 -4.40
N SER A 127 -8.61 -15.35 -5.05
CA SER A 127 -8.83 -15.30 -6.49
C SER A 127 -10.16 -14.61 -6.73
N LEU A 128 -10.16 -13.51 -7.50
CA LEU A 128 -11.40 -12.97 -8.05
C LEU A 128 -11.87 -13.97 -9.12
N SER A 129 -12.61 -15.00 -8.71
CA SER A 129 -13.25 -15.91 -9.64
C SER A 129 -14.29 -15.14 -10.44
N GLY A 130 -14.18 -15.16 -11.76
CA GLY A 130 -15.15 -14.52 -12.65
C GLY A 130 -14.85 -13.06 -12.99
N SER A 131 -13.72 -12.47 -12.56
CA SER A 131 -13.31 -11.19 -13.15
C SER A 131 -12.84 -11.43 -14.58
N GLU A 132 -13.45 -10.76 -15.55
CA GLU A 132 -13.01 -10.67 -16.96
C GLU A 132 -11.69 -9.89 -17.09
N ALA A 133 -10.71 -10.18 -16.22
CA ALA A 133 -9.38 -9.63 -16.36
C ALA A 133 -8.84 -10.11 -17.72
N GLU A 134 -8.68 -9.17 -18.66
CA GLU A 134 -8.14 -9.42 -20.00
C GLU A 134 -6.85 -10.27 -19.93
N GLN A 135 -6.07 -10.11 -18.84
CA GLN A 135 -4.87 -10.88 -18.54
C GLN A 135 -4.75 -11.09 -17.02
N SER A 136 -4.51 -12.34 -16.59
CA SER A 136 -4.21 -12.67 -15.20
C SER A 136 -2.80 -13.24 -15.06
N SER A 137 -2.12 -12.91 -13.96
CA SER A 137 -0.80 -13.43 -13.64
C SER A 137 -0.75 -13.85 -12.19
N LYS A 138 -0.16 -15.02 -11.93
CA LYS A 138 0.01 -15.56 -10.58
C LYS A 138 1.36 -15.14 -10.03
N TYR A 139 1.36 -14.60 -8.81
CA TYR A 139 2.57 -14.22 -8.09
C TYR A 139 2.61 -14.94 -6.74
N LEU A 140 3.80 -15.36 -6.35
CA LEU A 140 4.03 -15.94 -5.03
C LEU A 140 4.26 -14.83 -4.00
N ASN A 141 3.45 -14.82 -2.94
CA ASN A 141 3.66 -13.95 -1.79
C ASN A 141 4.58 -14.64 -0.78
N LEU A 142 5.56 -13.91 -0.26
CA LEU A 142 6.43 -14.38 0.81
C LEU A 142 5.84 -13.97 2.16
N ILE A 143 5.02 -14.84 2.73
CA ILE A 143 4.39 -14.62 4.04
C ILE A 143 5.35 -15.07 5.13
N LYS A 144 5.58 -14.21 6.13
CA LYS A 144 6.43 -14.50 7.28
C LYS A 144 5.61 -14.33 8.54
N ASN A 145 5.66 -15.32 9.42
CA ASN A 145 5.14 -15.17 10.77
C ASN A 145 6.06 -14.23 11.55
N ILE A 146 5.51 -13.08 11.95
CA ILE A 146 6.20 -12.03 12.71
C ILE A 146 5.57 -11.79 14.10
N SER A 147 4.79 -12.75 14.61
CA SER A 147 4.05 -12.59 15.86
C SER A 147 4.93 -12.31 17.08
N THR A 148 6.17 -12.82 17.11
CA THR A 148 7.15 -12.49 18.14
C THR A 148 8.57 -12.34 17.54
N PRO A 149 9.42 -11.47 18.13
CA PRO A 149 10.83 -11.35 17.70
C PRO A 149 11.59 -12.68 17.72
N ASP A 150 11.35 -13.51 18.73
CA ASP A 150 12.02 -14.81 18.88
C ASP A 150 11.65 -15.78 17.75
N LEU A 151 10.37 -15.84 17.38
CA LEU A 151 9.90 -16.67 16.27
C LEU A 151 10.49 -16.20 14.94
N VAL A 152 10.57 -14.89 14.74
CA VAL A 152 11.22 -14.28 13.56
C VAL A 152 12.68 -14.72 13.47
N LEU A 153 13.42 -14.62 14.57
CA LEU A 153 14.83 -15.03 14.62
C LEU A 153 14.98 -16.54 14.43
N TYR A 154 14.12 -17.35 15.05
CA TYR A 154 14.13 -18.81 14.92
C TYR A 154 13.97 -19.25 13.46
N ASN A 155 12.99 -18.66 12.76
CA ASN A 155 12.67 -18.96 11.36
C ASN A 155 13.69 -18.38 10.35
N MET A 156 14.60 -17.50 10.78
CA MET A 156 15.66 -16.99 9.91
C MET A 156 16.81 -17.97 9.76
N SER A 157 17.40 -18.01 8.56
CA SER A 157 18.64 -18.75 8.33
C SER A 157 19.78 -18.23 9.20
N GLY A 158 20.70 -19.13 9.60
CA GLY A 158 21.86 -18.76 10.42
C GLY A 158 22.73 -17.67 9.78
N THR A 159 22.84 -17.65 8.45
CA THR A 159 23.53 -16.57 7.71
C THR A 159 22.79 -15.24 7.85
N ARG A 160 21.47 -15.20 7.72
CA ARG A 160 20.68 -13.97 7.88
C ARG A 160 20.82 -13.41 9.30
N ARG A 161 20.72 -14.27 10.33
CA ARG A 161 20.93 -13.88 11.73
C ARG A 161 22.31 -13.25 11.95
N ARG A 162 23.37 -13.86 11.41
CA ARG A 162 24.75 -13.32 11.49
C ARG A 162 24.87 -11.96 10.80
N CYS A 163 24.29 -11.79 9.61
CA CYS A 163 24.29 -10.50 8.91
C CYS A 163 23.58 -9.40 9.71
N ILE A 164 22.42 -9.69 10.31
CA ILE A 164 21.68 -8.72 11.13
C ILE A 164 22.52 -8.31 12.34
N LYS A 165 23.08 -9.28 13.08
CA LYS A 165 23.97 -9.00 14.23
C LYS A 165 25.19 -8.16 13.84
N LYS A 166 25.78 -8.43 12.66
CA LYS A 166 26.89 -7.62 12.13
C LYS A 166 26.45 -6.18 11.87
N VAL A 167 25.37 -5.98 11.12
CA VAL A 167 24.87 -4.63 10.79
C VAL A 167 24.54 -3.82 12.04
N ILE A 168 23.93 -4.44 13.06
CA ILE A 168 23.67 -3.77 14.35
C ILE A 168 24.98 -3.39 15.04
N ARG A 169 25.97 -4.31 15.11
CA ARG A 169 27.28 -4.06 15.70
C ARG A 169 28.04 -2.95 14.97
N ASP A 170 27.89 -2.87 13.66
CA ASP A 170 28.52 -1.87 12.81
C ASP A 170 27.87 -0.48 12.97
N GLY A 171 26.89 -0.31 13.87
CA GLY A 171 26.29 0.97 14.26
C GLY A 171 25.10 1.40 13.40
N PHE A 172 24.50 0.48 12.64
CA PHE A 172 23.26 0.78 11.93
C PHE A 172 22.05 0.67 12.87
N ILE A 173 21.14 1.63 12.72
CA ILE A 173 19.84 1.65 13.40
C ILE A 173 18.72 1.66 12.37
N THR A 174 17.56 1.08 12.71
CA THR A 174 16.35 1.14 11.88
C THR A 174 15.24 1.74 12.71
N ASP A 175 14.60 2.78 12.18
CA ASP A 175 13.56 3.53 12.87
C ASP A 175 12.57 4.14 11.87
N ILE A 176 11.43 4.63 12.36
CA ILE A 176 10.53 5.49 11.61
C ILE A 176 11.29 6.76 11.22
N VAL A 177 11.03 7.27 10.03
CA VAL A 177 11.62 8.53 9.55
C VAL A 177 11.33 9.67 10.53
N GLN A 178 12.37 10.38 10.99
CA GLN A 178 12.22 11.38 12.05
C GLN A 178 12.20 12.82 11.53
N ASN A 179 12.72 13.06 10.33
CA ASN A 179 12.87 14.41 9.78
C ASN A 179 12.86 14.40 8.24
N GLU A 180 12.69 15.60 7.66
CA GLU A 180 12.62 15.79 6.20
C GLU A 180 13.92 15.36 5.50
N ALA A 181 15.09 15.52 6.13
CA ALA A 181 16.36 15.14 5.51
C ALA A 181 16.44 13.62 5.29
N GLU A 182 16.07 12.82 6.29
CA GLU A 182 15.97 11.37 6.18
C GLU A 182 14.97 10.95 5.11
N LEU A 183 13.81 11.60 5.07
CA LEU A 183 12.78 11.34 4.06
C LEU A 183 13.29 11.64 2.65
N GLN A 184 13.97 12.77 2.44
CA GLN A 184 14.53 13.13 1.13
C GLN A 184 15.59 12.12 0.67
N CYS A 185 16.45 11.64 1.58
CA CYS A 185 17.40 10.57 1.28
C CYS A 185 16.69 9.28 0.85
N PHE A 186 15.66 8.86 1.61
CA PHE A 186 14.85 7.69 1.28
C PHE A 186 14.18 7.83 -0.11
N LEU A 187 13.54 8.97 -0.39
CA LEU A 187 12.87 9.24 -1.66
C LEU A 187 13.84 9.20 -2.84
N LYS A 188 15.06 9.74 -2.66
CA LYS A 188 16.13 9.69 -3.67
C LYS A 188 16.54 8.25 -3.98
N LEU A 189 16.74 7.43 -2.95
CA LEU A 189 17.07 6.01 -3.10
C LEU A 189 15.94 5.26 -3.83
N LEU A 190 14.70 5.43 -3.37
CA LEU A 190 13.52 4.78 -3.94
C LEU A 190 13.37 5.13 -5.43
N ARG A 191 13.42 6.42 -5.76
CA ARG A 191 13.34 6.90 -7.16
C ARG A 191 14.45 6.32 -8.02
N LYS A 192 15.69 6.27 -7.52
CA LYS A 192 16.83 5.67 -8.25
C LYS A 192 16.58 4.19 -8.54
N GLN A 193 16.11 3.42 -7.56
CA GLN A 193 15.86 2.00 -7.72
C GLN A 193 14.71 1.71 -8.69
N TYR A 194 13.55 2.36 -8.52
CA TYR A 194 12.36 2.07 -9.31
C TYR A 194 12.49 2.56 -10.77
N ARG A 195 13.24 3.64 -11.02
CA ARG A 195 13.66 4.02 -12.37
C ARG A 195 14.52 2.95 -13.03
N ARG A 196 15.49 2.39 -12.30
CA ARG A 196 16.35 1.30 -12.80
C ARG A 196 15.55 0.02 -13.07
N LEU A 197 14.58 -0.30 -12.22
CA LEU A 197 13.69 -1.45 -12.40
C LEU A 197 12.64 -1.22 -13.49
N ARG A 198 12.51 0.01 -14.01
CA ARG A 198 11.44 0.41 -14.94
C ARG A 198 10.07 -0.02 -14.40
N LYS A 199 9.81 0.27 -13.13
CA LYS A 199 8.51 0.05 -12.49
C LYS A 199 7.92 1.38 -12.06
N PRO A 200 6.59 1.57 -12.20
CA PRO A 200 5.94 2.76 -11.67
C PRO A 200 6.00 2.71 -10.14
N TYR A 201 5.95 3.88 -9.51
CA TYR A 201 6.02 4.02 -8.06
C TYR A 201 5.11 5.14 -7.59
N ILE A 202 4.76 5.09 -6.31
CA ILE A 202 3.90 6.05 -5.65
C ILE A 202 4.50 7.47 -5.71
N SER A 203 3.62 8.48 -5.71
CA SER A 203 4.03 9.88 -5.68
C SER A 203 4.85 10.19 -4.41
N PRO A 204 5.99 10.91 -4.53
CA PRO A 204 6.76 11.38 -3.38
C PRO A 204 5.93 12.21 -2.40
N GLU A 205 4.95 12.96 -2.89
CA GLU A 205 4.05 13.78 -2.08
C GLU A 205 3.16 12.90 -1.18
N VAL A 206 2.67 11.76 -1.67
CA VAL A 206 1.93 10.78 -0.86
C VAL A 206 2.83 10.20 0.23
N LEU A 207 4.10 9.88 -0.07
CA LEU A 207 5.06 9.41 0.94
C LEU A 207 5.39 10.47 2.01
N LYS A 208 5.43 11.75 1.62
CA LYS A 208 5.51 12.87 2.57
C LYS A 208 4.28 12.92 3.47
N GLY A 209 3.09 12.67 2.91
CA GLY A 209 1.87 12.50 3.70
C GLY A 209 2.01 11.41 4.74
N ILE A 210 2.50 10.21 4.37
CA ILE A 210 2.71 9.09 5.31
C ILE A 210 3.67 9.49 6.42
N ALA A 211 4.78 10.15 6.09
CA ALA A 211 5.74 10.60 7.08
C ALA A 211 5.14 11.65 8.02
N ALA A 212 4.37 12.60 7.49
CA ALA A 212 3.72 13.67 8.25
C ALA A 212 2.59 13.18 9.16
N THR A 213 1.90 12.10 8.78
CA THR A 213 0.80 11.51 9.56
C THR A 213 1.22 10.27 10.35
N SER A 214 2.52 9.95 10.36
CA SER A 214 3.07 8.81 11.11
C SER A 214 2.78 9.01 12.60
N GLY A 215 1.85 8.20 13.12
CA GLY A 215 1.40 8.26 14.52
C GLY A 215 -0.04 8.76 14.72
N MET A 216 -0.69 9.34 13.71
CA MET A 216 -2.06 9.89 13.84
C MET A 216 -3.15 9.01 13.21
N GLN A 217 -2.82 8.20 12.19
CA GLN A 217 -3.74 7.26 11.54
C GLN A 217 -3.01 5.94 11.18
N ASN A 218 -3.73 4.82 11.27
CA ASN A 218 -3.18 3.53 11.68
C ASN A 218 -2.65 2.61 10.57
N SER A 219 -2.40 3.10 9.36
CA SER A 219 -2.23 2.18 8.23
C SER A 219 -0.88 2.20 7.54
N PHE A 220 -0.04 3.23 7.66
CA PHE A 220 1.25 3.26 6.96
C PHE A 220 2.39 3.90 7.73
N ARG A 221 3.62 3.40 7.54
CA ARG A 221 4.85 3.98 8.11
C ARG A 221 5.98 3.95 7.08
N VAL A 222 6.82 4.99 7.10
CA VAL A 222 8.10 5.00 6.40
C VAL A 222 9.20 4.69 7.41
N VAL A 223 9.87 3.56 7.23
CA VAL A 223 11.01 3.14 8.06
C VAL A 223 12.31 3.28 7.27
N VAL A 224 13.36 3.75 7.93
CA VAL A 224 14.69 3.93 7.34
C VAL A 224 15.74 3.22 8.17
N THR A 225 16.72 2.63 7.49
CA THR A 225 17.95 2.12 8.11
C THR A 225 19.05 3.16 7.88
N LYS A 226 19.74 3.57 8.95
CA LYS A 226 20.73 4.64 8.90
C LYS A 226 21.95 4.34 9.79
N LYS A 227 23.09 4.92 9.43
CA LYS A 227 24.35 4.93 10.23
C LYS A 227 24.95 6.33 10.13
N ASN A 228 25.38 6.90 11.26
CA ASN A 228 25.92 8.27 11.32
C ASN A 228 25.00 9.30 10.61
N ASN A 229 23.68 9.20 10.85
CA ASN A 229 22.63 10.01 10.21
C ASN A 229 22.51 9.90 8.67
N MET A 230 23.23 8.97 8.04
CA MET A 230 23.10 8.69 6.62
C MET A 230 22.16 7.50 6.39
N VAL A 231 21.07 7.74 5.66
CA VAL A 231 20.10 6.70 5.28
C VAL A 231 20.72 5.76 4.24
N SER A 232 20.74 4.46 4.55
CA SER A 232 21.26 3.39 3.69
C SER A 232 20.17 2.53 3.05
N GLY A 233 18.91 2.73 3.42
CA GLY A 233 17.78 1.97 2.91
C GLY A 233 16.54 2.24 3.74
N GLY A 234 15.45 1.55 3.40
CA GLY A 234 14.19 1.67 4.12
C GLY A 234 13.05 0.94 3.43
N ALA A 235 11.87 1.04 4.03
CA ALA A 235 10.64 0.47 3.49
C ALA A 235 9.43 1.38 3.78
N VAL A 236 8.39 1.22 2.97
CA VAL A 236 7.04 1.71 3.24
C VAL A 236 6.21 0.50 3.64
N LEU A 237 5.72 0.53 4.87
CA LEU A 237 4.97 -0.56 5.47
C LEU A 237 3.50 -0.16 5.61
N GLY A 238 2.60 -1.07 5.25
CA GLY A 238 1.16 -0.97 5.47
C GLY A 238 0.70 -1.90 6.59
N PHE A 239 -0.19 -1.48 7.48
CA PHE A 239 -0.65 -2.27 8.62
C PHE A 239 -2.18 -2.41 8.59
N SER A 240 -2.68 -3.63 8.72
CA SER A 240 -4.10 -3.92 8.92
C SER A 240 -4.21 -5.17 9.78
N LYS A 241 -5.02 -5.10 10.85
CA LYS A 241 -5.22 -6.20 11.79
C LYS A 241 -3.88 -6.79 12.28
N ASP A 242 -3.64 -8.05 11.99
CA ASP A 242 -2.47 -8.86 12.32
C ASP A 242 -1.43 -8.91 11.18
N THR A 243 -1.67 -8.17 10.10
CA THR A 243 -0.87 -8.24 8.87
C THR A 243 -0.09 -6.94 8.62
N CYS A 244 1.19 -7.10 8.33
CA CYS A 244 2.07 -6.04 7.84
C CYS A 244 2.47 -6.29 6.38
N TYR A 245 2.22 -5.32 5.52
CA TYR A 245 2.51 -5.33 4.09
C TYR A 245 3.78 -4.53 3.79
N GLU A 246 4.80 -5.17 3.21
CA GLU A 246 5.94 -4.46 2.63
C GLU A 246 5.53 -3.91 1.26
N TRP A 247 5.14 -2.64 1.20
CA TRP A 247 4.64 -2.05 -0.05
C TRP A 247 5.77 -1.59 -0.97
N TYR A 248 6.78 -0.94 -0.39
CA TYR A 248 7.99 -0.51 -1.09
C TYR A 248 9.20 -0.82 -0.22
N ILE A 249 10.30 -1.23 -0.85
CA ILE A 249 11.58 -1.45 -0.16
C ILE A 249 12.72 -0.93 -1.03
N VAL A 250 13.71 -0.31 -0.40
CA VAL A 250 14.93 0.13 -1.05
C VAL A 250 16.15 -0.06 -0.16
N SER A 251 17.28 -0.34 -0.80
CA SER A 251 18.60 -0.39 -0.17
C SER A 251 19.61 0.30 -1.07
N ASP A 252 20.51 1.08 -0.49
CA ASP A 252 21.70 1.52 -1.20
C ASP A 252 22.69 0.36 -1.32
N ARG A 253 23.06 0.03 -2.56
CA ARG A 253 24.02 -1.04 -2.84
C ARG A 253 25.47 -0.58 -2.61
N ALA A 254 25.73 0.72 -2.56
CA ALA A 254 27.08 1.26 -2.37
C ALA A 254 27.60 1.04 -0.93
N ILE A 255 26.68 0.99 0.05
CA ILE A 255 27.01 0.83 1.48
C ILE A 255 27.37 -0.62 1.85
N LYS A 256 27.26 -1.58 0.91
CA LYS A 256 27.70 -2.96 1.15
C LYS A 256 29.22 -3.11 1.36
N ASN A 257 30.01 -2.09 1.02
CA ASN A 257 31.47 -2.14 1.00
C ASN A 257 32.13 -1.08 1.92
N SER A 258 31.38 -0.40 2.78
CA SER A 258 31.87 0.63 3.71
C SER A 258 31.87 0.18 5.15
#